data_AF-A0A382CKF9-F1
#
_entry.id   AF-A0A382CKF9-F1
#
_cell.length_a   1.000
_cell.length_b   1.000
_cell.length_c   1.000
_cell.angle_alpha   90.00
_cell.angle_beta   90.00
_cell.angle_gamma   90.00
#
_symmetry.space_group_name_H-M   'P 1'
#
loop_
_entity.id
_entity.type
_entity.pdbx_description
1 polymer ?
#
loop_
_entity_poly.entity_id
_entity_poly.type
_entity_poly.pdbx_seq_one_letter_code
_entity_poly.pdbx_strand_id
1 'polypeptide(L)'
;MERGVFQFVFRYSKAQQLVLILVVIASLPFYFFSLDIPKQIVDKAIKGIDNGVVFPVNYYGLRLEQIEFLLVLCALFLVLVVVNGGFKFFLNVYRGAAGERLLRRLRYQLIERVLRFPLPQFRKTSQGEVVSMVTLETEPLGGFFGDALNLPSYQGGLLLTLMGFMFVQDWKLGLAAIALYPVQGWLIPKLQRQVNALGKQRVQSVRRLNERIGEAVTGAHEVHANDTSQYELADFSTRLGNIFDIRYQIYKKKFFIKFVNNFLALLTPFFFYSIGGWLVIVGDMTV
;
A
#
# COMPACT_ATOMS: atom_id res chain seq x y z
N MET A 1 17.83 -5.57 -22.38
CA MET A 1 16.88 -5.32 -21.28
C MET A 1 16.85 -3.83 -21.03
N GLU A 2 15.65 -3.27 -20.83
CA GLU A 2 15.48 -1.85 -20.52
C GLU A 2 16.06 -1.52 -19.15
N ARG A 3 16.47 -0.26 -18.94
CA ARG A 3 17.24 0.16 -17.76
C ARG A 3 16.39 0.31 -16.47
N GLY A 4 15.07 0.12 -16.52
CA GLY A 4 14.20 0.29 -15.35
C GLY A 4 12.93 -0.56 -15.37
N VAL A 5 12.61 -1.15 -14.21
CA VAL A 5 11.40 -1.95 -13.95
C VAL A 5 10.12 -1.16 -14.29
N PHE A 6 10.06 0.13 -13.95
CA PHE A 6 8.92 1.00 -14.27
C PHE A 6 8.71 1.20 -15.78
N GLN A 7 9.80 1.30 -16.55
CA GLN A 7 9.72 1.46 -18.01
C GLN A 7 9.16 0.20 -18.67
N PHE A 8 9.56 -0.97 -18.17
CA PHE A 8 9.02 -2.26 -18.60
C PHE A 8 7.52 -2.37 -18.34
N VAL A 9 7.07 -2.03 -17.12
CA VAL A 9 5.65 -2.02 -16.77
C VAL A 9 4.88 -1.08 -17.71
N PHE A 10 5.38 0.15 -17.89
CA PHE A 10 4.72 1.12 -18.75
C PHE A 10 4.65 0.60 -20.19
N ARG A 11 5.74 0.11 -20.78
CA ARG A 11 5.74 -0.36 -22.17
C ARG A 11 4.75 -1.49 -22.44
N TYR A 12 4.64 -2.46 -21.53
CA TYR A 12 3.85 -3.68 -21.76
C TYR A 12 2.45 -3.68 -21.12
N SER A 13 2.10 -2.68 -20.30
CA SER A 13 0.84 -2.66 -19.56
C SER A 13 0.02 -1.36 -19.65
N LYS A 14 0.38 -0.39 -20.50
CA LYS A 14 -0.33 0.92 -20.55
C LYS A 14 -1.85 0.79 -20.60
N ALA A 15 -2.36 -0.07 -21.48
CA ALA A 15 -3.80 -0.26 -21.65
C ALA A 15 -4.47 -0.79 -20.36
N GLN A 16 -3.84 -1.75 -19.68
CA GLN A 16 -4.37 -2.32 -18.44
C GLN A 16 -4.31 -1.30 -17.30
N GLN A 17 -3.25 -0.50 -17.24
CA GLN A 17 -3.09 0.57 -16.26
C GLN A 17 -4.08 1.71 -16.48
N LEU A 18 -4.37 2.08 -17.74
CA LEU A 18 -5.40 3.05 -18.07
C LEU A 18 -6.78 2.56 -17.63
N VAL A 19 -7.13 1.30 -17.90
CA VAL A 19 -8.39 0.72 -17.40
C VAL A 19 -8.48 0.79 -15.88
N LEU A 20 -7.41 0.44 -15.17
CA LEU A 20 -7.39 0.52 -13.71
C LEU A 20 -7.56 1.95 -13.20
N ILE A 21 -6.86 2.93 -13.79
CA ILE A 21 -7.00 4.34 -13.44
C ILE A 21 -8.43 4.84 -13.70
N LEU A 22 -9.03 4.47 -14.84
CA LEU A 22 -10.41 4.83 -15.17
C LEU A 22 -11.40 4.25 -14.16
N VAL A 23 -11.21 2.99 -13.75
CA VAL A 23 -12.06 2.36 -12.72
C VAL A 23 -11.85 3.01 -11.36
N VAL A 24 -10.61 3.39 -11.00
CA VAL A 24 -10.35 4.18 -9.78
C VAL A 24 -11.13 5.48 -9.83
N ILE A 25 -10.99 6.27 -10.89
CA ILE A 25 -11.70 7.55 -11.06
C ILE A 25 -13.22 7.34 -10.99
N ALA A 26 -13.75 6.32 -11.67
CA ALA A 26 -15.17 5.98 -11.65
C ALA A 26 -15.67 5.58 -10.25
N SER A 27 -14.81 5.02 -9.40
CA SER A 27 -15.16 4.64 -8.04
C SER A 27 -15.19 5.83 -7.06
N LEU A 28 -14.47 6.92 -7.35
CA LEU A 28 -14.32 8.06 -6.41
C LEU A 28 -15.65 8.76 -6.06
N PRO A 29 -16.59 9.03 -7.00
CA PRO A 29 -17.89 9.61 -6.66
C PRO A 29 -18.73 8.70 -5.75
N PHE A 30 -18.74 7.38 -6.01
CA PHE A 30 -19.45 6.43 -5.15
C PHE A 30 -18.86 6.36 -3.75
N TYR A 31 -17.54 6.49 -3.65
CA TYR A 31 -16.87 6.57 -2.36
C TYR A 31 -17.25 7.86 -1.61
N PHE A 32 -17.26 9.01 -2.31
CA PHE A 32 -17.70 10.29 -1.75
C PHE A 32 -19.13 10.22 -1.19
N PHE A 33 -20.10 9.71 -1.99
CA PHE A 33 -21.47 9.54 -1.53
C PHE A 33 -21.57 8.58 -0.34
N SER A 34 -20.77 7.50 -0.33
CA SER A 34 -20.75 6.56 0.78
C SER A 34 -20.29 7.18 2.11
N LEU A 35 -19.54 8.29 2.08
CA LEU A 35 -19.15 9.05 3.27
C LEU A 35 -20.26 10.00 3.74
N ASP A 36 -21.03 10.56 2.81
CA ASP A 36 -22.09 11.51 3.11
C ASP A 36 -23.34 10.84 3.70
N ILE A 37 -23.70 9.64 3.24
CA ILE A 37 -24.93 8.96 3.72
C ILE A 37 -24.94 8.70 5.24
N PRO A 38 -23.88 8.16 5.89
CA PRO A 38 -23.86 8.00 7.34
C PRO A 38 -24.09 9.31 8.10
N LYS A 39 -23.54 10.42 7.58
CA LYS A 39 -23.77 11.75 8.14
C LYS A 39 -25.24 12.15 8.01
N GLN A 40 -25.84 11.98 6.83
CA GLN A 40 -27.26 12.29 6.64
C GLN A 40 -28.18 11.45 7.54
N ILE A 41 -27.84 10.19 7.77
CA ILE A 41 -28.57 9.32 8.71
C ILE A 41 -28.55 9.94 10.11
N VAL A 42 -27.39 10.35 10.61
CA VAL A 42 -27.26 10.93 11.95
C VAL A 42 -27.92 12.31 12.04
N ASP A 43 -27.58 13.21 11.12
CA ASP A 43 -27.95 14.62 11.22
C ASP A 43 -29.41 14.87 10.84
N LYS A 44 -29.93 14.16 9.82
CA LYS A 44 -31.27 14.39 9.28
C LYS A 44 -32.29 13.35 9.70
N ALA A 45 -31.93 12.08 9.79
CA ALA A 45 -32.92 11.05 10.13
C ALA A 45 -33.05 10.86 11.66
N ILE A 46 -31.94 10.81 12.38
CA ILE A 46 -31.94 10.61 13.84
C ILE A 46 -32.14 11.94 14.58
N LYS A 47 -31.23 12.91 14.37
CA LYS A 47 -31.29 14.24 15.01
C LYS A 47 -32.11 15.27 14.24
N GLY A 48 -32.85 14.84 13.22
CA GLY A 48 -33.58 15.74 12.33
C GLY A 48 -34.53 16.68 13.07
N ILE A 49 -35.28 16.15 14.04
CA ILE A 49 -36.24 16.94 14.84
C ILE A 49 -35.51 18.02 15.64
N ASP A 50 -34.40 17.68 16.30
CA ASP A 50 -33.57 18.61 17.08
C ASP A 50 -32.90 19.67 16.18
N ASN A 51 -32.57 19.30 14.94
CA ASN A 51 -31.97 20.17 13.93
C ASN A 51 -33.00 20.95 13.09
N GLY A 52 -34.29 20.96 13.48
CA GLY A 52 -35.33 21.75 12.83
C GLY A 52 -35.87 21.18 11.50
N VAL A 53 -35.62 19.90 11.22
CA VAL A 53 -36.19 19.20 10.05
C VAL A 53 -37.66 18.87 10.33
N VAL A 54 -38.55 19.39 9.48
CA VAL A 54 -39.99 19.10 9.54
C VAL A 54 -40.29 17.86 8.70
N PHE A 55 -40.79 16.81 9.34
CA PHE A 55 -41.29 15.61 8.67
C PHE A 55 -42.79 15.78 8.34
N PRO A 56 -43.28 15.25 7.20
CA PRO A 56 -42.59 14.40 6.23
C PRO A 56 -41.66 15.18 5.28
N VAL A 57 -40.51 14.61 4.97
CA VAL A 57 -39.52 15.20 4.05
C VAL A 57 -39.84 14.76 2.62
N ASN A 58 -39.83 15.69 1.67
CA ASN A 58 -39.89 15.36 0.24
C ASN A 58 -38.48 14.96 -0.24
N TYR A 59 -38.22 13.65 -0.34
CA TYR A 59 -36.96 13.12 -0.86
C TYR A 59 -37.18 12.56 -2.27
N TYR A 60 -36.58 13.20 -3.29
CA TYR A 60 -36.76 12.84 -4.70
C TYR A 60 -38.22 12.65 -5.15
N GLY A 61 -39.14 13.48 -4.61
CA GLY A 61 -40.57 13.45 -4.95
C GLY A 61 -41.42 12.48 -4.11
N LEU A 62 -40.81 11.72 -3.20
CA LEU A 62 -41.52 10.89 -2.22
C LEU A 62 -41.68 11.65 -0.91
N ARG A 63 -42.89 11.69 -0.37
CA ARG A 63 -43.15 12.13 1.01
C ARG A 63 -42.82 10.96 1.93
N LEU A 64 -41.78 11.12 2.74
CA LEU A 64 -41.31 10.08 3.65
C LEU A 64 -41.48 10.54 5.09
N GLU A 65 -42.05 9.67 5.92
CA GLU A 65 -41.98 9.83 7.37
C GLU A 65 -40.56 9.55 7.89
N GLN A 66 -40.28 9.90 9.15
CA GLN A 66 -38.93 9.81 9.71
C GLN A 66 -38.34 8.39 9.64
N ILE A 67 -39.14 7.37 9.97
CA ILE A 67 -38.71 5.96 9.92
C ILE A 67 -38.48 5.51 8.48
N GLU A 68 -39.37 5.89 7.56
CA GLU A 68 -39.23 5.54 6.13
C GLU A 68 -38.00 6.20 5.51
N PHE A 69 -37.76 7.47 5.82
CA PHE A 69 -36.58 8.21 5.40
C PHE A 69 -35.28 7.56 5.94
N LEU A 70 -35.27 7.15 7.21
CA LEU A 70 -34.15 6.41 7.81
C LEU A 70 -33.90 5.08 7.06
N LEU A 71 -34.94 4.29 6.81
CA LEU A 71 -34.82 3.01 6.11
C LEU A 71 -34.31 3.19 4.67
N VAL A 72 -34.78 4.21 3.95
CA VAL A 72 -34.30 4.55 2.60
C VAL A 72 -32.82 4.91 2.62
N LEU A 73 -32.36 5.73 3.57
CA LEU A 73 -30.95 6.07 3.69
C LEU A 73 -30.08 4.87 4.07
N CYS A 74 -30.55 4.00 4.98
CA CYS A 74 -29.86 2.76 5.33
C CYS A 74 -29.76 1.80 4.15
N ALA A 75 -30.82 1.66 3.35
CA ALA A 75 -30.82 0.86 2.14
C ALA A 75 -29.85 1.43 1.09
N LEU A 76 -29.86 2.75 0.89
CA LEU A 76 -28.93 3.44 -0.01
C LEU A 76 -27.47 3.28 0.44
N PHE A 77 -27.21 3.39 1.74
CA PHE A 77 -25.89 3.12 2.31
C PHE A 77 -25.44 1.69 2.01
N LEU A 78 -26.30 0.69 2.23
CA LEU A 78 -25.98 -0.71 1.93
C LEU A 78 -25.66 -0.91 0.45
N VAL A 79 -26.45 -0.33 -0.46
CA VAL A 79 -26.18 -0.37 -1.91
C VAL A 79 -24.82 0.25 -2.23
N LEU A 80 -24.49 1.42 -1.67
CA LEU A 80 -23.19 2.07 -1.88
C LEU A 80 -22.03 1.23 -1.32
N VAL A 81 -22.21 0.56 -0.17
CA VAL A 81 -21.21 -0.35 0.40
C VAL A 81 -20.95 -1.52 -0.55
N VAL A 82 -22.00 -2.13 -1.10
CA VAL A 82 -21.88 -3.22 -2.08
C VAL A 82 -21.19 -2.74 -3.37
N VAL A 83 -21.56 -1.58 -3.89
CA VAL A 83 -20.95 -0.98 -5.09
C VAL A 83 -19.47 -0.68 -4.87
N ASN A 84 -19.11 -0.02 -3.76
CA ASN A 84 -17.72 0.25 -3.41
C ASN A 84 -16.92 -1.04 -3.18
N GLY A 85 -17.54 -2.04 -2.55
CA GLY A 85 -16.98 -3.38 -2.39
C GLY A 85 -16.71 -4.06 -3.74
N GLY A 86 -17.64 -3.94 -4.69
CA GLY A 86 -17.50 -4.43 -6.05
C GLY A 86 -16.37 -3.76 -6.82
N PHE A 87 -16.27 -2.43 -6.76
CA PHE A 87 -15.12 -1.71 -7.34
C PHE A 87 -13.79 -2.17 -6.75
N LYS A 88 -13.72 -2.28 -5.41
CA LYS A 88 -12.51 -2.73 -4.71
C LYS A 88 -12.13 -4.16 -5.09
N PHE A 89 -13.12 -5.05 -5.19
CA PHE A 89 -12.91 -6.43 -5.65
C PHE A 89 -12.37 -6.47 -7.08
N PHE A 90 -13.03 -5.77 -8.01
CA PHE A 90 -12.60 -5.70 -9.41
C PHE A 90 -11.18 -5.14 -9.54
N LEU A 91 -10.90 -4.01 -8.88
CA LEU A 91 -9.56 -3.40 -8.88
C LEU A 91 -8.49 -4.36 -8.37
N ASN A 92 -8.74 -5.08 -7.28
CA ASN A 92 -7.78 -6.04 -6.71
C ASN A 92 -7.54 -7.24 -7.62
N VAL A 93 -8.61 -7.85 -8.16
CA VAL A 93 -8.51 -9.01 -9.06
C VAL A 93 -7.82 -8.61 -10.37
N TYR A 94 -8.23 -7.51 -10.99
CA TYR A 94 -7.66 -7.06 -12.25
C TYR A 94 -6.20 -6.63 -12.09
N ARG A 95 -5.86 -5.98 -10.98
CA ARG A 95 -4.46 -5.66 -10.60
C ARG A 95 -3.60 -6.92 -10.48
N GLY A 96 -4.08 -7.96 -9.79
CA GLY A 96 -3.38 -9.23 -9.69
C GLY A 96 -3.17 -9.89 -11.05
N ALA A 97 -4.23 -9.93 -11.87
CA ALA A 97 -4.15 -10.49 -13.23
C ALA A 97 -3.21 -9.70 -14.16
N ALA A 98 -3.11 -8.37 -13.99
CA ALA A 98 -2.17 -7.53 -14.74
C ALA A 98 -0.72 -7.78 -14.31
N GLY A 99 -0.48 -7.92 -13.01
CA GLY A 99 0.83 -8.28 -12.44
C GLY A 99 1.32 -9.63 -12.97
N GLU A 100 0.47 -10.65 -12.94
CA GLU A 100 0.79 -12.00 -13.46
C GLU A 100 1.05 -12.02 -14.97
N ARG A 101 0.29 -11.25 -15.75
CA ARG A 101 0.53 -11.12 -17.20
C ARG A 101 1.92 -10.54 -17.50
N LEU A 102 2.35 -9.55 -16.73
CA LEU A 102 3.68 -8.97 -16.84
C LEU A 102 4.77 -9.93 -16.37
N LEU A 103 4.55 -10.64 -15.26
CA LEU A 103 5.46 -11.66 -14.75
C LEU A 103 5.67 -12.78 -15.77
N ARG A 104 4.59 -13.29 -16.36
CA ARG A 104 4.65 -14.29 -17.44
C ARG A 104 5.50 -13.81 -18.61
N ARG A 105 5.33 -12.55 -19.03
CA ARG A 105 6.12 -11.95 -20.12
C ARG A 105 7.59 -11.80 -19.76
N LEU A 106 7.89 -11.36 -18.53
CA LEU A 106 9.26 -11.25 -18.04
C LEU A 106 9.95 -12.62 -18.04
N ARG A 107 9.30 -13.64 -17.49
CA ARG A 107 9.83 -15.02 -17.48
C ARG A 107 10.08 -15.55 -18.89
N TYR A 108 9.17 -15.29 -19.84
CA TYR A 108 9.38 -15.65 -21.25
C TYR A 108 10.62 -14.97 -21.84
N GLN A 109 10.80 -13.66 -21.62
CA GLN A 109 11.97 -12.91 -22.12
C GLN A 109 13.29 -13.38 -21.50
N LEU A 110 13.27 -13.76 -20.21
CA LEU A 110 14.43 -14.34 -19.55
C LEU A 110 14.80 -15.69 -20.16
N ILE A 111 13.81 -16.58 -20.37
CA ILE A 111 14.03 -17.89 -21.00
C ILE A 111 14.53 -17.72 -22.44
N GLU A 112 13.91 -16.85 -23.24
CA GLU A 112 14.37 -16.53 -24.60
C GLU A 112 15.84 -16.07 -24.60
N ARG A 113 16.25 -15.27 -23.59
CA ARG A 113 17.62 -14.81 -23.47
C ARG A 113 18.57 -15.93 -23.06
N VAL A 114 18.18 -16.75 -22.08
CA VAL A 114 18.92 -17.92 -21.61
C VAL A 114 19.22 -18.85 -22.79
N LEU A 115 18.24 -19.11 -23.66
CA LEU A 115 18.42 -19.95 -24.86
C LEU A 115 19.32 -19.34 -25.94
N ARG A 116 19.55 -18.02 -25.93
CA ARG A 116 20.44 -17.31 -26.87
C ARG A 116 21.84 -17.05 -26.31
N PHE A 117 22.14 -17.46 -25.09
CA PHE A 117 23.45 -17.20 -24.48
C PHE A 117 24.55 -18.09 -25.07
N PRO A 118 25.75 -17.56 -25.35
CA PRO A 118 26.88 -18.37 -25.79
C PRO A 118 27.26 -19.42 -24.71
N LEU A 119 27.49 -20.67 -25.15
CA LEU A 119 27.88 -21.81 -24.31
C LEU A 119 29.05 -21.53 -23.32
N PRO A 120 30.09 -20.74 -23.67
CA PRO A 120 31.20 -20.45 -22.74
C PRO A 120 30.79 -19.68 -21.48
N GLN A 121 29.80 -18.80 -21.57
CA GLN A 121 29.25 -18.08 -20.41
C GLN A 121 28.33 -18.99 -19.59
N PHE A 122 27.56 -19.87 -20.27
CA PHE A 122 26.62 -20.78 -19.63
C PHE A 122 27.34 -21.81 -18.72
N ARG A 123 28.58 -22.17 -19.03
CA ARG A 123 29.42 -23.04 -18.20
C ARG A 123 29.83 -22.43 -16.84
N LYS A 124 29.67 -21.11 -16.66
CA LYS A 124 30.03 -20.41 -15.42
C LYS A 124 28.84 -20.23 -14.47
N THR A 125 27.63 -20.58 -14.89
CA THR A 125 26.40 -20.40 -14.11
C THR A 125 25.78 -21.78 -13.88
N SER A 126 25.43 -22.09 -12.63
CA SER A 126 24.82 -23.39 -12.34
C SER A 126 23.39 -23.46 -12.90
N GLN A 127 22.94 -24.66 -13.28
CA GLN A 127 21.56 -24.87 -13.75
C GLN A 127 20.53 -24.42 -12.69
N GLY A 128 20.81 -24.69 -11.41
CA GLY A 128 19.97 -24.27 -10.28
C GLY A 128 19.90 -22.75 -10.10
N GLU A 129 20.99 -22.02 -10.38
CA GLU A 129 21.02 -20.56 -10.35
C GLU A 129 20.14 -19.95 -11.45
N VAL A 130 20.17 -20.50 -12.67
CA VAL A 130 19.28 -20.05 -13.75
C VAL A 130 17.81 -20.31 -13.41
N VAL A 131 17.49 -21.50 -12.88
CA VAL A 131 16.13 -21.83 -12.46
C VAL A 131 15.65 -20.89 -11.35
N SER A 132 16.46 -20.69 -10.30
CA SER A 132 16.15 -19.80 -9.18
C SER A 132 15.97 -18.35 -9.63
N MET A 133 16.84 -17.85 -10.52
CA MET A 133 16.74 -16.49 -11.07
C MET A 133 15.45 -16.29 -11.87
N VAL A 134 15.06 -17.25 -12.72
CA VAL A 134 13.82 -17.14 -13.50
C VAL A 134 12.57 -17.32 -12.62
N THR A 135 12.64 -18.10 -11.54
CA THR A 135 11.47 -18.42 -10.70
C THR A 135 11.38 -17.54 -9.45
N LEU A 136 12.27 -17.79 -8.49
CA LEU A 136 12.27 -17.20 -7.14
C LEU A 136 12.62 -15.71 -7.15
N GLU A 137 13.58 -15.28 -7.96
CA GLU A 137 13.97 -13.86 -7.99
C GLU A 137 12.94 -12.99 -8.72
N THR A 138 12.20 -13.55 -9.69
CA THR A 138 11.17 -12.78 -10.43
C THR A 138 9.81 -12.73 -9.74
N GLU A 139 9.51 -13.67 -8.84
CA GLU A 139 8.20 -13.75 -8.19
C GLU A 139 7.79 -12.45 -7.46
N PRO A 140 8.67 -11.81 -6.65
CA PRO A 140 8.35 -10.52 -6.03
C PRO A 140 8.08 -9.39 -7.04
N LEU A 141 8.60 -9.51 -8.26
CA LEU A 141 8.37 -8.52 -9.33
C LEU A 141 6.92 -8.58 -9.83
N GLY A 142 6.27 -9.74 -9.80
CA GLY A 142 4.85 -9.88 -10.21
C GLY A 142 3.92 -9.02 -9.36
N GLY A 143 4.09 -9.09 -8.03
CA GLY A 143 3.37 -8.23 -7.09
C GLY A 143 3.69 -6.75 -7.33
N PHE A 144 4.98 -6.41 -7.48
CA PHE A 144 5.38 -5.03 -7.77
C PHE A 144 4.78 -4.49 -9.08
N PHE A 145 4.71 -5.31 -10.14
CA PHE A 145 4.16 -4.92 -11.43
C PHE A 145 2.68 -4.56 -11.38
N GLY A 146 1.88 -5.31 -10.62
CA GLY A 146 0.49 -4.97 -10.35
C GLY A 146 0.37 -3.68 -9.53
N ASP A 147 1.29 -3.47 -8.60
CA ASP A 147 1.20 -2.40 -7.60
C ASP A 147 1.71 -1.05 -8.09
N ALA A 148 2.71 -1.04 -8.96
CA ALA A 148 3.57 0.11 -9.26
C ALA A 148 2.82 1.41 -9.62
N LEU A 149 1.75 1.34 -10.43
CA LEU A 149 0.97 2.52 -10.83
C LEU A 149 -0.43 2.56 -10.21
N ASN A 150 -1.03 1.40 -9.93
CA ASN A 150 -2.39 1.33 -9.44
C ASN A 150 -2.49 1.74 -7.98
N LEU A 151 -1.51 1.33 -7.16
CA LEU A 151 -1.52 1.63 -5.74
C LEU A 151 -1.40 3.15 -5.49
N PRO A 152 -0.45 3.89 -6.10
CA PRO A 152 -0.39 5.34 -5.95
C PRO A 152 -1.62 6.04 -6.48
N SER A 153 -2.17 5.61 -7.62
CA SER A 153 -3.35 6.23 -8.23
C SER A 153 -4.59 6.04 -7.36
N TYR A 154 -4.81 4.84 -6.82
CA TYR A 154 -5.93 4.54 -5.93
C TYR A 154 -5.80 5.27 -4.59
N GLN A 155 -4.63 5.20 -3.94
CA GLN A 155 -4.38 5.89 -2.66
C GLN A 155 -4.44 7.41 -2.81
N GLY A 156 -3.90 7.96 -3.90
CA GLY A 156 -3.98 9.38 -4.23
C GLY A 156 -5.41 9.83 -4.51
N GLY A 157 -6.17 9.04 -5.28
CA GLY A 157 -7.59 9.30 -5.54
C GLY A 157 -8.42 9.30 -4.25
N LEU A 158 -8.22 8.31 -3.38
CA LEU A 158 -8.87 8.27 -2.05
C LEU A 158 -8.52 9.48 -1.21
N LEU A 159 -7.24 9.87 -1.16
CA LEU A 159 -6.78 11.05 -0.44
C LEU A 159 -7.49 12.31 -0.96
N LEU A 160 -7.53 12.50 -2.29
CA LEU A 160 -8.20 13.65 -2.91
C LEU A 160 -9.70 13.67 -2.62
N THR A 161 -10.37 12.53 -2.66
CA THR A 161 -11.81 12.45 -2.34
C THR A 161 -12.07 12.77 -0.87
N LEU A 162 -11.27 12.24 0.06
CA LEU A 162 -11.40 12.53 1.49
C LEU A 162 -11.13 14.01 1.77
N MET A 163 -10.10 14.57 1.17
CA MET A 163 -9.81 16.00 1.26
C MET A 163 -10.99 16.82 0.73
N GLY A 164 -11.45 16.53 -0.49
CA GLY A 164 -12.61 17.20 -1.08
C GLY A 164 -13.87 17.13 -0.20
N PHE A 165 -14.14 15.96 0.39
CA PHE A 165 -15.24 15.76 1.34
C PHE A 165 -15.08 16.65 2.58
N MET A 166 -13.90 16.70 3.19
CA MET A 166 -13.63 17.58 4.32
C MET A 166 -13.79 19.06 3.97
N PHE A 167 -13.32 19.50 2.80
CA PHE A 167 -13.46 20.89 2.34
C PHE A 167 -14.91 21.30 2.10
N VAL A 168 -15.73 20.40 1.54
CA VAL A 168 -17.16 20.64 1.35
C VAL A 168 -17.89 20.75 2.69
N GLN A 169 -17.44 20.00 3.70
CA GLN A 169 -18.04 20.03 5.03
C GLN A 169 -17.65 21.28 5.83
N ASP A 170 -16.36 21.56 5.95
CA ASP A 170 -15.83 22.75 6.61
C ASP A 170 -14.42 23.04 6.07
N TRP A 171 -14.27 24.21 5.44
CA TRP A 171 -13.01 24.61 4.82
C TRP A 171 -11.88 24.83 5.84
N LYS A 172 -12.20 25.22 7.09
CA LYS A 172 -11.22 25.33 8.19
C LYS A 172 -10.71 23.94 8.58
N LEU A 173 -11.59 22.93 8.61
CA LEU A 173 -11.20 21.53 8.85
C LEU A 173 -10.36 20.95 7.72
N GLY A 174 -10.73 21.24 6.47
CA GLY A 174 -9.94 20.88 5.30
C GLY A 174 -8.52 21.44 5.38
N LEU A 175 -8.37 22.73 5.70
CA LEU A 175 -7.06 23.39 5.84
C LEU A 175 -6.21 22.82 6.98
N ALA A 176 -6.82 22.59 8.15
CA ALA A 176 -6.12 22.00 9.29
C ALA A 176 -5.59 20.59 8.96
N ALA A 177 -6.38 19.79 8.23
CA ALA A 177 -5.95 18.47 7.77
C ALA A 177 -4.80 18.57 6.74
N ILE A 178 -4.86 19.51 5.79
CA ILE A 178 -3.78 19.74 4.82
C ILE A 178 -2.47 20.11 5.51
N ALA A 179 -2.50 20.94 6.54
CA ALA A 179 -1.29 21.47 7.17
C ALA A 179 -0.32 20.39 7.68
N LEU A 180 -0.82 19.21 8.05
CA LEU A 180 -0.01 18.09 8.53
C LEU A 180 0.59 17.21 7.41
N TYR A 181 0.01 17.22 6.21
CA TYR A 181 0.50 16.39 5.09
C TYR A 181 1.90 16.78 4.58
N PRO A 182 2.30 18.05 4.45
CA PRO A 182 3.65 18.43 4.07
C PRO A 182 4.72 17.86 5.02
N VAL A 183 4.44 17.87 6.33
CA VAL A 183 5.34 17.31 7.34
C VAL A 183 5.50 15.81 7.14
N GLN A 184 4.38 15.09 6.94
CA GLN A 184 4.40 13.66 6.61
C GLN A 184 5.14 13.38 5.30
N GLY A 185 4.86 14.18 4.26
CA GLY A 185 5.45 14.06 2.92
C GLY A 185 6.96 14.30 2.89
N TRP A 186 7.52 15.04 3.85
CA TRP A 186 8.96 15.20 3.99
C TRP A 186 9.60 14.16 4.91
N LEU A 187 9.00 13.92 6.09
CA LEU A 187 9.57 13.08 7.13
C LEU A 187 9.53 11.59 6.77
N ILE A 188 8.39 11.10 6.27
CA ILE A 188 8.18 9.68 5.99
C ILE A 188 9.13 9.19 4.89
N PRO A 189 9.30 9.86 3.73
CA PRO A 189 10.25 9.42 2.72
C PRO A 189 11.69 9.43 3.19
N LYS A 190 12.09 10.41 4.03
CA LYS A 190 13.43 10.47 4.62
C LYS A 190 13.73 9.24 5.48
N LEU A 191 12.78 8.83 6.32
CA LEU A 191 12.92 7.62 7.15
C LEU A 191 12.85 6.35 6.29
N GLN A 192 11.95 6.30 5.29
CA GLN A 192 11.80 5.17 4.39
C GLN A 192 13.08 4.90 3.58
N ARG A 193 13.81 5.95 3.15
CA ARG A 193 15.10 5.80 2.47
C ARG A 193 16.12 5.04 3.33
N GLN A 194 16.13 5.27 4.64
CA GLN A 194 17.03 4.55 5.56
C GLN A 194 16.64 3.07 5.69
N VAL A 195 15.34 2.77 5.78
CA VAL A 195 14.83 1.39 5.79
C VAL A 195 15.20 0.68 4.49
N ASN A 196 15.06 1.35 3.35
CA ASN A 196 15.42 0.79 2.04
C ASN A 196 16.94 0.51 1.93
N ALA A 197 17.78 1.39 2.48
CA ALA A 197 19.23 1.19 2.53
C ALA A 197 19.60 -0.04 3.37
N LEU A 198 19.01 -0.19 4.58
CA LEU A 198 19.18 -1.38 5.40
C LEU A 198 18.63 -2.64 4.70
N GLY A 199 17.51 -2.52 3.98
CA GLY A 199 16.96 -3.61 3.16
C GLY A 199 17.96 -4.08 2.10
N LYS A 200 18.64 -3.15 1.42
CA LYS A 200 19.70 -3.48 0.46
C LYS A 200 20.89 -4.17 1.13
N GLN A 201 21.33 -3.68 2.29
CA GLN A 201 22.39 -4.32 3.08
C GLN A 201 22.00 -5.75 3.50
N ARG A 202 20.76 -5.95 3.95
CA ARG A 202 20.24 -7.28 4.31
C ARG A 202 20.32 -8.26 3.14
N VAL A 203 19.86 -7.85 1.95
CA VAL A 203 19.92 -8.70 0.75
C VAL A 203 21.36 -9.09 0.41
N GLN A 204 22.31 -8.15 0.52
CA GLN A 204 23.73 -8.42 0.31
C GLN A 204 24.31 -9.40 1.34
N SER A 205 23.98 -9.24 2.63
CA SER A 205 24.43 -10.14 3.69
C SER A 205 23.87 -11.56 3.52
N VAL A 206 22.60 -11.69 3.13
CA VAL A 206 21.98 -12.98 2.82
C VAL A 206 22.64 -13.64 1.61
N ARG A 207 22.99 -12.88 0.58
CA ARG A 207 23.71 -13.42 -0.58
C ARG A 207 25.08 -13.98 -0.20
N ARG A 208 25.86 -13.25 0.60
CA ARG A 208 27.15 -13.73 1.12
C ARG A 208 27.02 -14.97 2.00
N LEU A 209 25.94 -15.06 2.77
CA LEU A 209 25.62 -16.27 3.54
C LEU A 209 25.36 -17.45 2.60
N ASN A 210 24.56 -17.28 1.56
CA ASN A 210 24.28 -18.34 0.58
C ASN A 210 25.54 -18.81 -0.15
N GLU A 211 26.43 -17.89 -0.53
CA GLU A 211 27.74 -18.22 -1.11
C GLU A 211 28.56 -19.09 -0.15
N ARG A 212 28.65 -18.70 1.13
CA ARG A 212 29.38 -19.47 2.16
C ARG A 212 28.76 -20.84 2.44
N ILE A 213 27.43 -20.95 2.43
CA ILE A 213 26.73 -22.24 2.53
C ILE A 213 27.12 -23.13 1.33
N GLY A 214 27.14 -22.59 0.12
CA GLY A 214 27.55 -23.32 -1.09
C GLY A 214 28.98 -23.87 -0.98
N GLU A 215 29.92 -23.05 -0.51
CA GLU A 215 31.30 -23.47 -0.23
C GLU A 215 31.36 -24.57 0.83
N ALA A 216 30.70 -24.39 1.98
CA ALA A 216 30.73 -25.36 3.08
C ALA A 216 30.12 -26.71 2.69
N VAL A 217 29.04 -26.72 1.89
CA VAL A 217 28.43 -27.96 1.40
C VAL A 217 29.33 -28.66 0.38
N THR A 218 29.98 -27.90 -0.51
CA THR A 218 30.90 -28.46 -1.51
C THR A 218 32.16 -29.03 -0.83
N GLY A 219 32.67 -28.34 0.19
CA GLY A 219 33.83 -28.75 0.99
C GLY A 219 33.50 -29.61 2.20
N ALA A 220 32.29 -30.19 2.30
CA ALA A 220 31.84 -30.89 3.51
C ALA A 220 32.79 -32.04 3.91
N HIS A 221 33.35 -32.75 2.94
CA HIS A 221 34.34 -33.79 3.20
C HIS A 221 35.61 -33.22 3.88
N GLU A 222 36.11 -32.06 3.44
CA GLU A 222 37.28 -31.42 4.03
C GLU A 222 36.99 -30.90 5.43
N VAL A 223 35.78 -30.37 5.67
CA VAL A 223 35.33 -29.92 7.00
C VAL A 223 35.31 -31.09 7.99
N HIS A 224 34.80 -32.25 7.56
CA HIS A 224 34.79 -33.46 8.39
C HIS A 224 36.18 -34.08 8.56
N ALA A 225 36.97 -34.15 7.48
CA ALA A 225 38.31 -34.73 7.52
C ALA A 225 39.27 -33.94 8.43
N ASN A 226 39.10 -32.63 8.53
CA ASN A 226 39.91 -31.75 9.37
C ASN A 226 39.25 -31.40 10.72
N ASP A 227 38.08 -31.97 11.03
CA ASP A 227 37.29 -31.72 12.24
C ASP A 227 37.03 -30.22 12.54
N THR A 228 36.81 -29.40 11.49
CA THR A 228 36.63 -27.95 11.62
C THR A 228 35.17 -27.52 11.80
N SER A 229 34.26 -28.45 12.09
CA SER A 229 32.81 -28.20 12.16
C SER A 229 32.43 -27.06 13.12
N GLN A 230 33.07 -27.02 14.30
CA GLN A 230 32.79 -25.96 15.30
C GLN A 230 33.25 -24.57 14.83
N TYR A 231 34.35 -24.52 14.07
CA TYR A 231 34.84 -23.27 13.48
C TYR A 231 33.88 -22.74 12.43
N GLU A 232 33.38 -23.61 11.53
CA GLU A 232 32.37 -23.22 10.53
C GLU A 232 31.07 -22.74 11.19
N LEU A 233 30.61 -23.43 12.24
CA LEU A 233 29.43 -23.02 13.00
C LEU A 233 29.61 -21.64 13.67
N ALA A 234 30.81 -21.32 14.16
CA ALA A 234 31.11 -20.00 14.73
C ALA A 234 31.08 -18.89 13.66
N ASP A 235 31.60 -19.13 12.45
CA ASP A 235 31.51 -18.18 11.32
C ASP A 235 30.05 -17.98 10.89
N PHE A 236 29.28 -19.08 10.73
CA PHE A 236 27.86 -19.01 10.40
C PHE A 236 27.06 -18.26 11.47
N SER A 237 27.34 -18.50 12.76
CA SER A 237 26.71 -17.78 13.87
C SER A 237 26.93 -16.27 13.77
N THR A 238 28.15 -15.84 13.48
CA THR A 238 28.49 -14.41 13.31
C THR A 238 27.74 -13.78 12.12
N ARG A 239 27.68 -14.48 10.99
CA ARG A 239 26.95 -14.01 9.78
C ARG A 239 25.44 -13.91 10.03
N LEU A 240 24.87 -14.90 10.72
CA LEU A 240 23.47 -14.91 11.11
C LEU A 240 23.16 -13.77 12.09
N GLY A 241 24.04 -13.51 13.05
CA GLY A 241 23.95 -12.37 13.98
C GLY A 241 23.91 -11.03 13.24
N ASN A 242 24.81 -10.81 12.28
CA ASN A 242 24.81 -9.60 11.45
C ASN A 242 23.49 -9.42 10.67
N ILE A 243 22.94 -10.50 10.11
CA ILE A 243 21.64 -10.45 9.41
C ILE A 243 20.51 -10.12 10.39
N PHE A 244 20.54 -10.69 11.60
CA PHE A 244 19.59 -10.38 12.66
C PHE A 244 19.64 -8.90 13.04
N ASP A 245 20.83 -8.33 13.28
CA ASP A 245 20.98 -6.93 13.66
C ASP A 245 20.46 -5.97 12.60
N ILE A 246 20.79 -6.21 11.33
CA ILE A 246 20.25 -5.41 10.21
C ILE A 246 18.72 -5.49 10.21
N ARG A 247 18.17 -6.71 10.38
CA ARG A 247 16.71 -6.91 10.40
C ARG A 247 16.05 -6.25 11.60
N TYR A 248 16.69 -6.27 12.77
CA TYR A 248 16.23 -5.61 13.97
C TYR A 248 16.20 -4.08 13.79
N GLN A 249 17.23 -3.50 13.19
CA GLN A 249 17.26 -2.07 12.83
C GLN A 249 16.17 -1.69 11.82
N ILE A 250 15.90 -2.56 10.84
CA ILE A 250 14.76 -2.41 9.93
C ILE A 250 13.45 -2.36 10.71
N TYR A 251 13.24 -3.29 11.67
CA TYR A 251 12.02 -3.30 12.49
C TYR A 251 11.89 -2.03 13.33
N LYS A 252 12.95 -1.62 14.05
CA LYS A 252 12.94 -0.39 14.86
C LYS A 252 12.53 0.82 14.02
N LYS A 253 13.18 1.03 12.86
CA LYS A 253 12.85 2.16 11.98
C LYS A 253 11.46 2.04 11.37
N LYS A 254 11.05 0.85 10.92
CA LYS A 254 9.72 0.62 10.32
C LYS A 254 8.59 0.90 11.32
N PHE A 255 8.72 0.42 12.55
CA PHE A 255 7.73 0.67 13.59
C PHE A 255 7.79 2.10 14.12
N PHE A 256 8.96 2.75 14.12
CA PHE A 256 9.05 4.18 14.38
C PHE A 256 8.31 5.01 13.31
N ILE A 257 8.45 4.66 12.02
CA ILE A 257 7.66 5.28 10.94
C ILE A 257 6.15 5.08 11.21
N LYS A 258 5.73 3.87 11.58
CA LYS A 258 4.32 3.59 11.90
C LYS A 258 3.82 4.38 13.11
N PHE A 259 4.66 4.51 14.15
CA PHE A 259 4.38 5.32 15.33
C PHE A 259 4.19 6.79 14.96
N VAL A 260 5.14 7.37 14.21
CA VAL A 260 5.05 8.76 13.72
C VAL A 260 3.79 8.96 12.88
N ASN A 261 3.49 8.03 11.96
CA ASN A 261 2.30 8.12 11.12
C ASN A 261 1.01 8.12 11.95
N ASN A 262 0.88 7.19 12.90
CA ASN A 262 -0.29 7.11 13.77
C ASN A 262 -0.40 8.34 14.69
N PHE A 263 0.72 8.83 15.22
CA PHE A 263 0.77 10.03 16.05
C PHE A 263 0.29 11.26 15.27
N LEU A 264 0.83 11.47 14.06
CA LEU A 264 0.42 12.58 13.20
C LEU A 264 -1.05 12.48 12.77
N ALA A 265 -1.56 11.27 12.54
CA ALA A 265 -2.98 11.06 12.24
C ALA A 265 -3.90 11.42 13.42
N LEU A 266 -3.46 11.19 14.66
CA LEU A 266 -4.21 11.53 15.87
C LEU A 266 -4.08 13.00 16.28
N LEU A 267 -3.06 13.71 15.79
CA LEU A 267 -2.95 15.15 16.02
C LEU A 267 -4.10 15.92 15.36
N THR A 268 -4.59 15.50 14.18
CA THR A 268 -5.68 16.22 13.51
C THR A 268 -6.96 16.25 14.36
N PRO A 269 -7.50 15.11 14.85
CA PRO A 269 -8.64 15.15 15.79
C PRO A 269 -8.31 15.84 17.11
N PHE A 270 -7.09 15.69 17.64
CA PHE A 270 -6.68 16.34 18.89
C PHE A 270 -6.75 17.87 18.80
N PHE A 271 -6.14 18.46 17.75
CA PHE A 271 -6.21 19.89 17.52
C PHE A 271 -7.64 20.33 17.21
N PHE A 272 -8.41 19.51 16.50
CA PHE A 272 -9.81 19.81 16.26
C PHE A 272 -10.63 19.89 17.55
N TYR A 273 -10.56 18.89 18.43
CA TYR A 273 -11.32 18.92 19.68
C TYR A 273 -10.81 20.00 20.64
N SER A 274 -9.50 20.26 20.67
CA SER A 274 -8.92 21.28 21.56
C SER A 274 -9.26 22.69 21.09
N ILE A 275 -8.99 23.01 19.82
CA ILE A 275 -9.19 24.35 19.26
C ILE A 275 -10.66 24.58 18.95
N GLY A 276 -11.33 23.60 18.31
CA GLY A 276 -12.75 23.66 18.00
C GLY A 276 -13.60 23.69 19.27
N GLY A 277 -13.29 22.85 20.26
CA GLY A 277 -13.96 22.88 21.56
C GLY A 277 -13.76 24.21 22.29
N TRP A 278 -12.55 24.77 22.28
CA TRP A 278 -12.29 26.09 22.84
C TRP A 278 -13.06 27.21 22.13
N LEU A 279 -13.10 27.21 20.79
CA LEU A 279 -13.84 28.21 20.00
C LEU A 279 -15.36 28.14 20.21
N VAL A 280 -15.91 26.93 20.38
CA VAL A 280 -17.33 26.75 20.71
C VAL A 280 -17.64 27.30 22.11
N ILE A 281 -16.77 27.05 23.09
CA ILE A 281 -16.94 27.56 24.46
C ILE A 281 -16.83 29.08 24.52
N VAL A 282 -15.95 29.69 23.72
CA VAL A 282 -15.76 31.15 23.65
C VAL A 282 -16.88 31.84 22.84
N GLY A 283 -17.73 31.08 22.13
CA GLY A 283 -18.91 31.58 21.43
C GLY A 283 -18.70 31.92 19.95
N ASP A 284 -17.56 31.55 19.36
CA ASP A 284 -17.20 31.89 17.97
C ASP A 284 -17.68 30.85 16.93
N MET A 285 -18.19 29.69 17.36
CA MET A 285 -18.80 28.66 16.49
C MET A 285 -19.96 27.93 17.19
N THR A 286 -21.09 27.75 16.51
CA THR A 286 -22.18 26.85 16.93
C THR A 286 -21.85 25.39 16.59
N VAL A 287 -22.25 24.48 17.48
CA VAL A 287 -22.06 23.02 17.38
C VAL A 287 -22.71 22.44 16.12
#